data_AF-A0A2Z5Z0W8-F1
#
_entry.id   AF-A0A2Z5Z0W8-F1
#
_cell.length_a   1.000
_cell.length_b   1.000
_cell.length_c   1.000
_cell.angle_alpha   90.00
_cell.angle_beta   90.00
_cell.angle_gamma   90.00
#
_symmetry.space_group_name_H-M   'P 1'
#
loop_
_entity.id
_entity.type
_entity.pdbx_description
1 polymer ?
#
loop_
_entity_poly.entity_id
_entity_poly.type
_entity_poly.pdbx_seq_one_letter_code
_entity_poly.pdbx_strand_id
1 'polypeptide(L)'
;MAALVRTKSLDLGDALPDAARVAIRQLLADDPRASRRVYAALARKIWSLLIERRFDPEIRDWHSLLNAVKARVRSDDAAAAERITALADLLHESINLAEISPAREMAERPRARAVLEQLAQGSGFVRRRVLLQSLGIGSSNLTNVLTQLAAHSLVERRGNGKEAEFRLTRLGRELINGAASAVAAPAEANPLEQHIACVLQASTMLPASEHYWFVHGGFETKTAHVSVFDDAGHGGFFDNMIRVDAQQHRRLGRSVETQLGPTEAPRRLVFNDRFFAPSATKRDRMLALANHP
;
A
#
# COMPACT_ATOMS: atom_id res chain seq x y z
N MET A 1 -43.07 -14.50 -29.28
CA MET A 1 -42.10 -15.44 -28.67
C MET A 1 -41.04 -14.63 -27.93
N ALA A 2 -41.25 -14.36 -26.64
CA ALA A 2 -40.28 -13.66 -25.81
C ALA A 2 -39.13 -14.61 -25.50
N ALA A 3 -37.99 -14.42 -26.18
CA ALA A 3 -36.75 -15.05 -25.79
C ALA A 3 -36.43 -14.57 -24.37
N LEU A 4 -36.65 -15.45 -23.39
CA LEU A 4 -36.10 -15.34 -22.05
C LEU A 4 -34.59 -15.20 -22.20
N VAL A 5 -34.11 -13.95 -22.23
CA VAL A 5 -32.70 -13.61 -22.09
C VAL A 5 -32.32 -14.10 -20.70
N ARG A 6 -31.88 -15.36 -20.60
CA ARG A 6 -31.11 -15.85 -19.46
C ARG A 6 -29.85 -15.00 -19.44
N THR A 7 -29.90 -13.86 -18.75
CA THR A 7 -28.72 -13.13 -18.34
C THR A 7 -27.89 -14.10 -17.53
N LYS A 8 -26.90 -14.71 -18.18
CA LYS A 8 -25.93 -15.60 -17.58
C LYS A 8 -25.23 -14.79 -16.49
N SER A 9 -25.65 -14.96 -15.25
CA SER A 9 -25.09 -14.22 -14.11
C SER A 9 -23.66 -14.70 -13.91
N LEU A 10 -22.71 -13.76 -13.90
CA LEU A 10 -21.35 -14.06 -13.50
C LEU A 10 -21.35 -14.40 -12.01
N ASP A 11 -21.03 -15.65 -11.68
CA ASP A 11 -20.84 -16.12 -10.31
C ASP A 11 -19.35 -16.30 -10.03
N LEU A 12 -18.88 -15.65 -8.98
CA LEU A 12 -17.48 -15.65 -8.54
C LEU A 12 -17.32 -16.23 -7.12
N GLY A 13 -18.39 -16.82 -6.54
CA GLY A 13 -18.41 -17.28 -5.15
C GLY A 13 -17.18 -18.12 -4.79
N ASP A 14 -16.99 -19.23 -5.50
CA ASP A 14 -15.88 -20.16 -5.27
C ASP A 14 -14.73 -19.99 -6.27
N ALA A 15 -14.79 -18.97 -7.14
CA ALA A 15 -13.76 -18.76 -8.15
C ALA A 15 -12.44 -18.30 -7.52
N LEU A 16 -11.33 -18.78 -8.09
CA LEU A 16 -10.00 -18.24 -7.87
C LEU A 16 -9.76 -16.99 -8.74
N PRO A 17 -8.81 -16.09 -8.38
CA PRO A 17 -8.52 -14.87 -9.13
C PRO A 17 -8.27 -15.10 -10.63
N ASP A 18 -7.52 -16.13 -11.00
CA ASP A 18 -7.19 -16.42 -12.40
C ASP A 18 -8.42 -16.88 -13.20
N ALA A 19 -9.23 -17.76 -12.61
CA ALA A 19 -10.49 -18.20 -13.22
C ALA A 19 -11.46 -17.02 -13.38
N ALA A 20 -11.57 -16.16 -12.37
CA ALA A 20 -12.36 -14.94 -12.42
C ALA A 20 -11.85 -13.98 -13.51
N ARG A 21 -10.54 -13.83 -13.67
CA ARG A 21 -9.93 -13.01 -14.73
C ARG A 21 -10.35 -13.47 -16.12
N VAL A 22 -10.30 -14.77 -16.39
CA VAL A 22 -10.71 -15.34 -17.68
C VAL A 22 -12.20 -15.10 -17.92
N ALA A 23 -13.04 -15.39 -16.93
CA ALA A 23 -14.50 -15.24 -17.04
C ALA A 23 -14.91 -13.76 -17.26
N ILE A 24 -14.29 -12.82 -16.54
CA ILE A 24 -14.56 -11.38 -16.70
C ILE A 24 -14.10 -10.89 -18.07
N ARG A 25 -12.92 -11.34 -18.54
CA ARG A 25 -12.39 -10.95 -19.85
C ARG A 25 -13.30 -11.44 -20.98
N GLN A 26 -13.73 -12.70 -20.93
CA GLN A 26 -14.66 -13.26 -21.90
C GLN A 26 -15.98 -12.49 -21.89
N LEU A 27 -16.55 -12.24 -20.70
CA LEU A 27 -17.81 -11.52 -20.58
C LEU A 27 -17.76 -10.08 -21.15
N LEU A 28 -16.66 -9.35 -20.91
CA LEU A 28 -16.48 -7.99 -21.42
C LEU A 28 -16.11 -7.96 -22.91
N ALA A 29 -15.55 -9.05 -23.45
CA ALA A 29 -15.32 -9.19 -24.89
C ALA A 29 -16.65 -9.45 -25.63
N ASP A 30 -17.51 -10.31 -25.07
CA ASP A 30 -18.81 -10.64 -25.64
C ASP A 30 -19.82 -9.49 -25.52
N ASP A 31 -19.78 -8.77 -24.38
CA ASP A 31 -20.69 -7.68 -24.08
C ASP A 31 -19.98 -6.56 -23.30
N PRO A 32 -19.51 -5.49 -23.98
CA PRO A 32 -18.89 -4.35 -23.32
C PRO A 32 -19.79 -3.65 -22.30
N ARG A 33 -21.12 -3.78 -22.42
CA ARG A 33 -22.10 -3.21 -21.48
C ARG A 33 -22.28 -4.09 -20.23
N ALA A 34 -21.55 -5.19 -20.13
CA ALA A 34 -21.54 -6.07 -18.97
C ALA A 34 -20.84 -5.49 -17.74
N SER A 35 -20.23 -4.29 -17.83
CA SER A 35 -19.52 -3.59 -16.75
C SER A 35 -20.24 -3.64 -15.40
N ARG A 36 -21.55 -3.36 -15.41
CA ARG A 36 -22.40 -3.36 -14.20
C ARG A 36 -22.54 -4.74 -13.57
N ARG A 37 -22.62 -5.79 -14.38
CA ARG A 37 -22.69 -7.19 -13.90
C ARG A 37 -21.35 -7.63 -13.32
N VAL A 38 -20.25 -7.26 -13.97
CA VAL A 38 -18.89 -7.50 -13.48
C VAL A 38 -18.71 -6.83 -12.12
N TYR A 39 -19.09 -5.56 -11.99
CA TYR A 39 -19.06 -4.86 -10.70
C TYR A 39 -19.88 -5.59 -9.62
N ALA A 40 -21.12 -5.98 -9.91
CA ALA A 40 -21.96 -6.67 -8.93
C ALA A 40 -21.38 -8.02 -8.49
N ALA A 41 -20.76 -8.77 -9.40
CA ALA A 41 -20.09 -10.03 -9.08
C ALA A 41 -18.84 -9.80 -8.21
N LEU A 42 -18.01 -8.81 -8.57
CA LEU A 42 -16.82 -8.43 -7.80
C LEU A 42 -17.20 -7.93 -6.41
N ALA A 43 -18.19 -7.03 -6.30
CA ALA A 43 -18.63 -6.51 -5.01
C ALA A 43 -19.04 -7.62 -4.04
N ARG A 44 -19.80 -8.62 -4.52
CA ARG A 44 -20.18 -9.79 -3.70
C ARG A 44 -18.98 -10.61 -3.26
N LYS A 45 -18.02 -10.87 -4.17
CA LYS A 45 -16.80 -11.62 -3.85
C LYS A 45 -15.90 -10.88 -2.88
N ILE A 46 -15.68 -9.58 -3.09
CA ILE A 46 -14.89 -8.75 -2.16
C ILE A 46 -15.56 -8.70 -0.78
N TRP A 47 -16.89 -8.56 -0.73
CA TRP A 47 -17.61 -8.61 0.54
C TRP A 47 -17.43 -9.94 1.27
N SER A 48 -17.47 -11.08 0.56
CA SER A 48 -17.23 -12.39 1.19
C SER A 48 -15.79 -12.51 1.73
N LEU A 49 -14.79 -12.06 0.97
CA LEU A 49 -13.38 -12.05 1.42
C LEU A 49 -13.18 -11.21 2.68
N LEU A 50 -13.82 -10.04 2.76
CA LEU A 50 -13.73 -9.14 3.91
C LEU A 50 -14.43 -9.72 5.15
N ILE A 51 -15.60 -10.34 4.99
CA ILE A 51 -16.31 -11.02 6.11
C ILE A 51 -15.49 -12.18 6.64
N GLU A 52 -14.91 -12.98 5.75
CA GLU A 52 -14.08 -14.12 6.12
C GLU A 52 -12.75 -13.69 6.76
N ARG A 53 -12.45 -12.38 6.79
CA ARG A 53 -11.19 -11.80 7.28
C ARG A 53 -9.98 -12.54 6.71
N ARG A 54 -10.06 -12.88 5.42
CA ARG A 54 -8.98 -13.58 4.74
C ARG A 54 -7.87 -12.58 4.45
N PHE A 55 -6.68 -12.88 4.96
CA PHE A 55 -5.47 -12.09 4.74
C PHE A 55 -4.40 -12.91 4.02
N ASP A 56 -4.84 -13.91 3.26
CA ASP A 56 -3.97 -14.80 2.50
C ASP A 56 -3.38 -14.08 1.27
N PRO A 57 -2.33 -14.63 0.63
CA PRO A 57 -1.77 -14.04 -0.59
C PRO A 57 -2.79 -13.82 -1.70
N GLU A 58 -3.88 -14.61 -1.74
CA GLU A 58 -4.96 -14.53 -2.72
C GLU A 58 -5.63 -13.14 -2.73
N ILE A 59 -5.70 -12.44 -1.59
CA ILE A 59 -6.29 -11.09 -1.53
C ILE A 59 -5.52 -10.08 -2.40
N ARG A 60 -4.19 -10.25 -2.53
CA ARG A 60 -3.35 -9.38 -3.37
C ARG A 60 -3.61 -9.65 -4.85
N ASP A 61 -3.90 -10.89 -5.21
CA ASP A 61 -4.28 -11.28 -6.57
C ASP A 61 -5.66 -10.71 -6.94
N TRP A 62 -6.60 -10.71 -5.99
CA TRP A 62 -7.89 -10.04 -6.14
C TRP A 62 -7.74 -8.52 -6.32
N HIS A 63 -6.89 -7.86 -5.53
CA HIS A 63 -6.59 -6.43 -5.70
C HIS A 63 -5.99 -6.14 -7.09
N SER A 64 -5.02 -6.96 -7.52
CA SER A 64 -4.41 -6.85 -8.85
C SER A 64 -5.44 -7.06 -9.97
N LEU A 65 -6.37 -8.01 -9.80
CA LEU A 65 -7.48 -8.22 -10.72
C LEU A 65 -8.40 -7.00 -10.80
N LEU A 66 -8.78 -6.40 -9.67
CA LEU A 66 -9.60 -5.18 -9.66
C LEU A 66 -8.92 -4.04 -10.44
N ASN A 67 -7.60 -3.88 -10.29
CA ASN A 67 -6.83 -2.89 -11.05
C ASN A 67 -6.80 -3.16 -12.56
N ALA A 68 -6.71 -4.44 -12.97
CA ALA A 68 -6.80 -4.80 -14.38
C ALA A 68 -8.21 -4.55 -14.95
N VAL A 69 -9.26 -4.89 -14.19
CA VAL A 69 -10.65 -4.73 -14.63
C VAL A 69 -11.03 -3.25 -14.70
N LYS A 70 -10.66 -2.42 -13.71
CA LYS A 70 -10.95 -0.98 -13.76
C LYS A 70 -10.32 -0.32 -14.99
N ALA A 71 -9.07 -0.67 -15.32
CA ALA A 71 -8.38 -0.16 -16.49
C ALA A 71 -9.10 -0.54 -17.79
N ARG A 72 -9.55 -1.80 -17.89
CA ARG A 72 -10.28 -2.29 -19.08
C ARG A 72 -11.65 -1.65 -19.25
N VAL A 73 -12.38 -1.42 -18.16
CA VAL A 73 -13.76 -0.90 -18.19
C VAL A 73 -13.80 0.62 -18.36
N ARG A 74 -12.72 1.34 -18.01
CA ARG A 74 -12.69 2.81 -17.99
C ARG A 74 -13.01 3.47 -19.34
N SER A 75 -12.60 2.87 -20.45
CA SER A 75 -12.90 3.40 -21.80
C SER A 75 -14.38 3.35 -22.14
N ASP A 76 -15.09 2.35 -21.62
CA ASP A 76 -16.44 1.99 -22.06
C ASP A 76 -17.50 2.48 -21.04
N ASP A 77 -17.16 2.48 -19.74
CA ASP A 77 -18.03 2.89 -18.64
C ASP A 77 -17.21 3.46 -17.47
N ALA A 78 -16.95 4.78 -17.51
CA ALA A 78 -16.19 5.47 -16.48
C ALA A 78 -16.84 5.36 -15.08
N ALA A 79 -18.17 5.37 -14.99
CA ALA A 79 -18.87 5.28 -13.72
C ALA A 79 -18.69 3.89 -13.06
N ALA A 80 -18.72 2.82 -13.85
CA ALA A 80 -18.40 1.49 -13.35
C ALA A 80 -16.92 1.37 -12.92
N ALA A 81 -16.00 1.98 -13.66
CA ALA A 81 -14.58 2.00 -13.30
C ALA A 81 -14.35 2.67 -11.95
N GLU A 82 -14.96 3.82 -11.66
CA GLU A 82 -14.86 4.48 -10.35
C GLU A 82 -15.41 3.62 -9.20
N ARG A 83 -16.51 2.89 -9.42
CA ARG A 83 -17.03 1.96 -8.41
C ARG A 83 -16.08 0.79 -8.16
N ILE A 84 -15.39 0.31 -9.19
CA ILE A 84 -14.37 -0.75 -9.05
C ILE A 84 -13.12 -0.19 -8.35
N THR A 85 -12.75 1.07 -8.59
CA THR A 85 -11.68 1.76 -7.84
C THR A 85 -11.99 1.74 -6.34
N ALA A 86 -13.21 2.11 -5.94
CA ALA A 86 -13.60 2.07 -4.53
C ALA A 86 -13.50 0.66 -3.91
N LEU A 87 -13.80 -0.40 -4.68
CA LEU A 87 -13.57 -1.78 -4.21
C LEU A 87 -12.09 -2.12 -4.07
N ALA A 88 -11.24 -1.63 -4.99
CA ALA A 88 -9.80 -1.84 -4.93
C ALA A 88 -9.18 -1.12 -3.72
N ASP A 89 -9.59 0.12 -3.46
CA ASP A 89 -9.11 0.92 -2.33
C ASP A 89 -9.49 0.27 -0.99
N LEU A 90 -10.74 -0.22 -0.88
CA LEU A 90 -11.19 -0.97 0.30
C LEU A 90 -10.35 -2.23 0.53
N LEU A 91 -10.04 -2.96 -0.55
CA LEU A 91 -9.23 -4.16 -0.46
C LEU A 91 -7.77 -3.85 -0.12
N HIS A 92 -7.23 -2.75 -0.66
CA HIS A 92 -5.90 -2.25 -0.33
C HIS A 92 -5.79 -1.89 1.15
N GLU A 93 -6.77 -1.19 1.72
CA GLU A 93 -6.78 -0.88 3.15
C GLU A 93 -6.85 -2.15 4.00
N SER A 94 -7.63 -3.15 3.58
CA SER A 94 -7.65 -4.46 4.23
C SER A 94 -6.30 -5.17 4.19
N ILE A 95 -5.53 -5.03 3.08
CA ILE A 95 -4.18 -5.58 2.96
C ILE A 95 -3.22 -4.86 3.91
N ASN A 96 -3.24 -3.52 3.92
CA ASN A 96 -2.38 -2.71 4.78
C ASN A 96 -2.65 -3.02 6.26
N LEU A 97 -3.93 -3.13 6.64
CA LEU A 97 -4.31 -3.51 7.99
C LEU A 97 -3.78 -4.90 8.38
N ALA A 98 -3.73 -5.83 7.42
CA ALA A 98 -3.17 -7.16 7.64
C ALA A 98 -1.66 -7.12 7.84
N GLU A 99 -0.95 -6.27 7.09
CA GLU A 99 0.51 -6.11 7.16
C GLU A 99 0.95 -5.41 8.44
N ILE A 100 0.18 -4.41 8.88
CA ILE A 100 0.39 -3.68 10.15
C ILE A 100 -0.13 -4.51 11.35
N SER A 101 -0.84 -5.61 11.11
CA SER A 101 -1.47 -6.37 12.17
C SER A 101 -0.42 -6.94 13.13
N PRO A 102 -0.58 -6.72 14.45
CA PRO A 102 0.27 -7.34 15.48
C PRO A 102 0.10 -8.87 15.55
N ALA A 103 -0.67 -9.47 14.63
CA ALA A 103 -0.83 -10.92 14.50
C ALA A 103 0.51 -11.64 14.25
N ARG A 104 1.40 -11.09 13.41
CA ARG A 104 2.73 -11.68 13.17
C ARG A 104 3.57 -11.67 14.45
N GLU A 105 3.72 -10.48 15.05
CA GLU A 105 4.46 -10.33 16.32
C GLU A 105 3.87 -11.22 17.42
N MET A 106 2.54 -11.30 17.50
CA MET A 106 1.85 -12.19 18.43
C MET A 106 2.19 -13.66 18.18
N ALA A 107 2.20 -14.11 16.92
CA ALA A 107 2.52 -15.48 16.55
C ALA A 107 3.99 -15.85 16.85
N GLU A 108 4.89 -14.87 16.82
CA GLU A 108 6.32 -15.04 17.13
C GLU A 108 6.61 -15.13 18.63
N ARG A 109 5.71 -14.66 19.50
CA ARG A 109 5.89 -14.75 20.95
C ARG A 109 6.03 -16.23 21.37
N PRO A 110 7.03 -16.61 22.19
CA PRO A 110 7.33 -18.02 22.49
C PRO A 110 6.13 -18.85 22.95
N ARG A 111 5.29 -18.30 23.84
CA ARG A 111 4.10 -19.01 24.36
C ARG A 111 2.98 -19.13 23.33
N ALA A 112 2.78 -18.10 22.52
CA ALA A 112 1.78 -18.11 21.46
C ALA A 112 2.18 -19.12 20.38
N ARG A 113 3.47 -19.11 19.99
CA ARG A 113 4.05 -20.06 19.06
C ARG A 113 3.88 -21.51 19.51
N ALA A 114 4.20 -21.82 20.76
CA ALA A 114 4.01 -23.17 21.30
C ALA A 114 2.54 -23.65 21.23
N VAL A 115 1.58 -22.76 21.51
CA VAL A 115 0.15 -23.07 21.36
C VAL A 115 -0.22 -23.33 19.90
N LEU A 116 0.24 -22.46 18.99
CA LEU A 116 -0.04 -22.60 17.57
C LEU A 116 0.58 -23.89 17.01
N GLU A 117 1.81 -24.25 17.41
CA GLU A 117 2.52 -25.47 16.97
C GLU A 117 1.78 -26.72 17.46
N GLN A 118 1.30 -26.70 18.71
CA GLN A 118 0.47 -27.79 19.22
C GLN A 118 -0.84 -27.95 18.45
N LEU A 119 -1.47 -26.83 18.06
CA LEU A 119 -2.68 -26.87 17.24
C LEU A 119 -2.39 -27.29 15.80
N ALA A 120 -1.18 -27.04 15.28
CA ALA A 120 -0.77 -27.43 13.93
C ALA A 120 -0.59 -28.95 13.77
N GLN A 121 -0.28 -29.66 14.85
CA GLN A 121 -0.19 -31.12 14.88
C GLN A 121 -1.56 -31.80 14.70
N GLY A 122 -2.67 -31.09 14.96
CA GLY A 122 -4.03 -31.60 14.83
C GLY A 122 -4.74 -31.08 13.58
N SER A 123 -5.53 -31.93 12.92
CA SER A 123 -6.36 -31.52 11.77
C SER A 123 -7.71 -30.90 12.18
N GLY A 124 -8.03 -30.87 13.47
CA GLY A 124 -9.35 -30.53 14.00
C GLY A 124 -9.34 -29.56 15.17
N PHE A 125 -10.51 -29.44 15.81
CA PHE A 125 -10.65 -28.68 17.05
C PHE A 125 -10.01 -29.45 18.22
N VAL A 126 -9.20 -28.75 19.01
CA VAL A 126 -8.50 -29.28 20.18
C VAL A 126 -9.10 -28.64 21.43
N ARG A 127 -9.48 -29.46 22.40
CA ARG A 127 -10.02 -28.99 23.68
C ARG A 127 -8.96 -28.23 24.47
N ARG A 128 -9.36 -27.15 25.15
CA ARG A 128 -8.49 -26.37 26.04
C ARG A 128 -7.75 -27.23 27.08
N ARG A 129 -8.41 -28.25 27.63
CA ARG A 129 -7.82 -29.16 28.62
C ARG A 129 -6.62 -29.93 28.05
N VAL A 130 -6.70 -30.34 26.78
CA VAL A 130 -5.61 -31.05 26.09
C VAL A 130 -4.42 -30.13 25.90
N LEU A 131 -4.65 -28.88 25.45
CA LEU A 131 -3.60 -27.87 25.32
C LEU A 131 -2.93 -27.55 26.68
N LEU A 132 -3.71 -27.51 27.75
CA LEU A 132 -3.21 -27.28 29.10
C LEU A 132 -2.26 -28.40 29.55
N GLN A 133 -2.63 -29.65 29.27
CA GLN A 133 -1.84 -30.83 29.63
C GLN A 133 -0.56 -30.94 28.79
N SER A 134 -0.64 -30.66 27.48
CA SER A 134 0.51 -30.81 26.58
C SER A 134 1.57 -29.73 26.78
N LEU A 135 1.16 -28.49 27.08
CA LEU A 135 2.09 -27.35 27.15
C LEU A 135 2.63 -27.11 28.56
N GLY A 136 2.01 -27.67 29.61
CA GLY A 136 2.41 -27.44 31.00
C GLY A 136 2.28 -25.97 31.46
N ILE A 137 1.51 -25.14 30.74
CA ILE A 137 1.33 -23.72 31.04
C ILE A 137 0.20 -23.55 32.06
N GLY A 138 0.32 -22.58 32.98
CA GLY A 138 -0.75 -22.24 33.92
C GLY A 138 -2.08 -21.89 33.23
N SER A 139 -3.20 -22.32 33.82
CA SER A 139 -4.57 -22.18 33.28
C SER A 139 -4.94 -20.74 32.90
N SER A 140 -4.56 -19.75 33.72
CA SER A 140 -4.79 -18.33 33.45
C SER A 140 -3.98 -17.85 32.24
N ASN A 141 -2.68 -18.18 32.20
CA ASN A 141 -1.79 -17.82 31.09
C ASN A 141 -2.26 -18.40 29.76
N LEU A 142 -2.67 -19.66 29.72
CA LEU A 142 -3.20 -20.28 28.51
C LEU A 142 -4.47 -19.57 28.02
N THR A 143 -5.36 -19.17 28.93
CA THR A 143 -6.59 -18.45 28.59
C THR A 143 -6.29 -17.09 27.97
N ASN A 144 -5.33 -16.36 28.55
CA ASN A 144 -4.90 -15.06 28.03
C ASN A 144 -4.28 -15.20 26.63
N VAL A 145 -3.40 -16.18 26.44
CA VAL A 145 -2.79 -16.45 25.13
C VAL A 145 -3.85 -16.84 24.10
N LEU A 146 -4.77 -17.75 24.43
CA LEU A 146 -5.85 -18.16 23.51
C LEU A 146 -6.80 -17.00 23.17
N THR A 147 -7.06 -16.11 24.13
CA THR A 147 -7.88 -14.91 23.91
C THR A 147 -7.18 -13.94 22.96
N GLN A 148 -5.87 -13.72 23.15
CA GLN A 148 -5.06 -12.89 22.25
C GLN A 148 -4.98 -13.50 20.84
N LEU A 149 -4.69 -14.81 20.74
CA LEU A 149 -4.67 -15.50 19.46
C LEU A 149 -6.02 -15.43 18.72
N ALA A 150 -7.14 -15.54 19.45
CA ALA A 150 -8.48 -15.39 18.86
C ALA A 150 -8.76 -13.95 18.43
N ALA A 151 -8.34 -12.95 19.22
CA ALA A 151 -8.49 -11.54 18.86
C ALA A 151 -7.73 -11.18 17.57
N HIS A 152 -6.58 -11.81 17.34
CA HIS A 152 -5.80 -11.68 16.10
C HIS A 152 -6.19 -12.67 14.99
N SER A 153 -7.32 -13.38 15.13
CA SER A 153 -7.83 -14.34 14.13
C SER A 153 -6.83 -15.45 13.77
N LEU A 154 -5.92 -15.80 14.68
CA LEU A 154 -4.95 -16.89 14.50
C LEU A 154 -5.53 -18.26 14.88
N VAL A 155 -6.52 -18.26 15.78
CA VAL A 155 -7.29 -19.45 16.16
C VAL A 155 -8.78 -19.16 16.13
N GLU A 156 -9.55 -20.18 15.78
CA GLU A 156 -11.00 -20.18 15.86
C GLU A 156 -11.42 -20.85 17.17
N ARG A 157 -12.37 -20.25 17.88
CA ARG A 157 -12.92 -20.78 19.14
C ARG A 157 -14.34 -21.29 18.92
N ARG A 158 -14.59 -22.53 19.32
CA ARG A 158 -15.93 -23.13 19.37
C ARG A 158 -16.33 -23.45 20.81
N GLY A 159 -17.60 -23.21 21.12
CA GLY A 159 -18.20 -23.49 22.43
C GLY A 159 -18.16 -22.31 23.40
N ASN A 160 -19.18 -22.25 24.26
CA ASN A 160 -19.30 -21.28 25.36
C ASN A 160 -19.30 -22.05 26.68
N GLY A 161 -18.43 -21.67 27.62
CA GLY A 161 -18.37 -22.27 28.96
C GLY A 161 -17.14 -23.14 29.24
N LYS A 162 -17.34 -24.24 29.98
CA LYS A 162 -16.26 -25.07 30.57
C LYS A 162 -15.44 -25.84 29.53
N GLU A 163 -15.99 -26.11 28.35
CA GLU A 163 -15.32 -26.84 27.27
C GLU A 163 -15.24 -25.97 26.01
N ALA A 164 -14.20 -25.14 25.95
CA ALA A 164 -13.85 -24.42 24.73
C ALA A 164 -12.88 -25.27 23.90
N GLU A 165 -13.15 -25.34 22.60
CA GLU A 165 -12.29 -26.01 21.61
C GLU A 165 -11.71 -24.98 20.66
N PHE A 166 -10.47 -25.23 20.23
CA PHE A 166 -9.69 -24.30 19.43
C PHE A 166 -9.11 -25.00 18.21
N ARG A 167 -9.09 -24.31 17.07
CA ARG A 167 -8.48 -24.80 15.83
C ARG A 167 -7.68 -23.66 15.19
N LEU A 168 -6.59 -23.98 14.49
CA LEU A 168 -5.91 -22.98 13.68
C LEU A 168 -6.81 -22.46 12.56
N THR A 169 -6.82 -21.14 12.38
CA THR A 169 -7.34 -20.52 11.16
C THR A 169 -6.37 -20.75 10.00
N ARG A 170 -6.77 -20.34 8.80
CA ARG A 170 -5.86 -20.35 7.64
C ARG A 170 -4.64 -19.44 7.89
N LEU A 171 -4.86 -18.23 8.39
CA LEU A 171 -3.78 -17.29 8.75
C LEU A 171 -2.82 -17.89 9.79
N GLY A 172 -3.36 -18.52 10.84
CA GLY A 172 -2.53 -19.16 11.87
C GLY A 172 -1.63 -20.28 11.30
N ARG A 173 -2.14 -21.06 10.34
CA ARG A 173 -1.33 -22.06 9.61
C ARG A 173 -0.25 -21.41 8.75
N GLU A 174 -0.60 -20.37 8.00
CA GLU A 174 0.35 -19.66 7.13
C GLU A 174 1.50 -19.04 7.93
N LEU A 175 1.26 -18.47 9.11
CA LEU A 175 2.32 -17.89 9.93
C LEU A 175 3.25 -18.95 10.55
N ILE A 176 2.74 -20.12 10.94
CA ILE A 176 3.59 -21.22 11.40
C ILE A 176 4.43 -21.80 10.26
N ASN A 177 3.79 -22.08 9.12
CA ASN A 177 4.45 -22.71 7.98
C ASN A 177 5.40 -21.74 7.27
N GLY A 178 5.03 -20.47 7.17
CA GLY A 178 5.83 -19.40 6.59
C GLY A 178 7.08 -19.08 7.41
N ALA A 179 7.02 -19.18 8.75
CA ALA A 179 8.21 -19.06 9.59
C ALA A 179 9.19 -20.23 9.40
N ALA A 180 8.71 -21.44 9.06
CA ALA A 180 9.58 -22.55 8.68
C ALA A 180 10.20 -22.33 7.28
N SER A 181 9.47 -21.68 6.37
CA SER A 181 9.94 -21.42 5.00
C SER A 181 10.88 -20.22 4.87
N ALA A 182 10.80 -19.24 5.77
CA ALA A 182 11.68 -18.05 5.76
C ALA A 182 13.11 -18.34 6.26
N VAL A 183 13.34 -19.48 6.90
CA VAL A 183 14.69 -19.90 7.36
C VAL A 183 15.42 -20.73 6.30
N ALA A 184 14.74 -21.11 5.20
CA ALA A 184 15.30 -22.00 4.16
C ALA A 184 15.66 -21.29 2.83
N ALA A 185 15.53 -19.97 2.73
CA ALA A 185 16.02 -19.22 1.59
C ALA A 185 16.99 -18.14 2.08
N PRO A 186 18.30 -18.21 1.77
CA PRO A 186 19.09 -16.99 1.77
C PRO A 186 18.37 -16.04 0.82
N ALA A 187 18.08 -14.83 1.29
CA ALA A 187 17.52 -13.79 0.45
C ALA A 187 18.42 -13.66 -0.79
N GLU A 188 18.00 -14.24 -1.91
CA GLU A 188 18.58 -13.96 -3.20
C GLU A 188 18.36 -12.46 -3.38
N ALA A 189 19.47 -11.73 -3.27
CA ALA A 189 19.49 -10.29 -3.30
C ALA A 189 18.64 -9.81 -4.49
N ASN A 190 17.69 -8.95 -4.18
CA ASN A 190 16.77 -8.39 -5.14
C ASN A 190 17.60 -7.85 -6.34
N PRO A 191 17.39 -8.33 -7.58
CA PRO A 191 18.20 -7.92 -8.72
C PRO A 191 18.12 -6.40 -8.97
N LEU A 192 17.07 -5.74 -8.47
CA LEU A 192 16.94 -4.29 -8.46
C LEU A 192 17.92 -3.61 -7.50
N GLU A 193 18.17 -4.18 -6.32
CA GLU A 193 19.16 -3.65 -5.37
C GLU A 193 20.59 -3.86 -5.89
N GLN A 194 20.86 -5.01 -6.52
CA GLN A 194 22.14 -5.25 -7.21
C GLN A 194 22.35 -4.30 -8.40
N HIS A 195 21.30 -4.02 -9.17
CA HIS A 195 21.36 -3.07 -10.28
C HIS A 195 21.57 -1.63 -9.80
N ILE A 196 20.86 -1.20 -8.74
CA ILE A 196 21.05 0.13 -8.14
C ILE A 196 22.47 0.26 -7.56
N ALA A 197 22.97 -0.76 -6.84
CA ALA A 197 24.34 -0.76 -6.31
C ALA A 197 25.39 -0.71 -7.45
N CYS A 198 25.16 -1.44 -8.55
CA CYS A 198 26.02 -1.42 -9.73
C CYS A 198 26.03 -0.05 -10.42
N VAL A 199 24.87 0.58 -10.60
CA VAL A 199 24.74 1.92 -11.21
C VAL A 199 25.38 3.00 -10.33
N LEU A 200 25.24 2.90 -9.01
CA LEU A 200 25.88 3.82 -8.06
C LEU A 200 27.41 3.67 -8.03
N GLN A 201 27.93 2.43 -8.12
CA GLN A 201 29.38 2.19 -8.24
C GLN A 201 29.96 2.66 -9.58
N ALA A 202 29.21 2.51 -10.68
CA ALA A 202 29.61 3.04 -11.99
C ALA A 202 29.65 4.58 -11.99
N SER A 203 28.80 5.23 -11.21
CA SER A 203 28.73 6.69 -11.10
C SER A 203 29.89 7.30 -10.29
N THR A 204 30.54 6.52 -9.43
CA THR A 204 31.72 6.94 -8.65
C THR A 204 33.06 6.87 -9.41
N MET A 205 33.07 6.37 -10.65
CA MET A 205 34.29 6.27 -11.49
C MET A 205 34.34 7.26 -12.65
N LEU A 206 33.63 8.39 -12.57
CA LEU A 206 33.86 9.49 -13.51
C LEU A 206 35.08 10.30 -13.06
N PRO A 207 36.10 10.49 -13.93
CA PRO A 207 37.21 11.38 -13.62
C PRO A 207 36.68 12.81 -13.45
N ALA A 208 37.15 13.48 -12.41
CA ALA A 208 36.88 14.89 -12.17
C ALA A 208 37.53 15.73 -13.27
N SER A 209 36.80 16.03 -14.35
CA SER A 209 36.83 17.28 -15.13
C SER A 209 36.22 17.04 -16.52
N GLU A 210 35.13 17.75 -16.80
CA GLU A 210 34.95 18.59 -18.00
C GLU A 210 33.53 19.18 -17.97
N HIS A 211 33.47 20.51 -17.87
CA HIS A 211 32.22 21.27 -17.91
C HIS A 211 31.61 21.21 -19.31
N TYR A 212 30.62 20.34 -19.52
CA TYR A 212 29.74 20.43 -20.69
C TYR A 212 28.49 21.25 -20.35
N TRP A 213 28.38 22.44 -20.94
CA TRP A 213 27.12 23.19 -21.00
C TRP A 213 26.27 22.64 -22.14
N PHE A 214 25.19 21.92 -21.82
CA PHE A 214 24.15 21.61 -22.80
C PHE A 214 23.11 22.73 -22.80
N VAL A 215 23.06 23.51 -23.88
CA VAL A 215 21.95 24.41 -24.17
C VAL A 215 20.90 23.61 -24.96
N HIS A 216 19.85 23.14 -24.28
CA HIS A 216 18.62 22.72 -24.94
C HIS A 216 17.48 23.69 -24.60
N GLY A 217 16.79 24.10 -25.66
CA GLY A 217 15.83 25.19 -25.64
C GLY A 217 14.62 24.96 -24.73
N GLY A 218 14.15 26.08 -24.18
CA GLY A 218 12.71 26.36 -24.10
C GLY A 218 11.93 25.78 -22.93
N PHE A 219 12.54 25.51 -21.79
CA PHE A 219 11.83 25.40 -20.51
C PHE A 219 12.59 26.15 -19.42
N GLU A 220 11.96 27.15 -18.80
CA GLU A 220 12.50 27.80 -17.60
C GLU A 220 12.39 26.82 -16.42
N THR A 221 13.45 26.07 -16.15
CA THR A 221 13.64 25.44 -14.85
C THR A 221 14.29 26.45 -13.92
N LYS A 222 13.55 26.92 -12.91
CA LYS A 222 14.14 27.65 -11.79
C LYS A 222 14.75 26.65 -10.82
N THR A 223 16.08 26.58 -10.79
CA THR A 223 16.83 25.86 -9.76
C THR A 223 16.90 26.75 -8.52
N ALA A 224 16.42 26.26 -7.39
CA ALA A 224 16.64 26.90 -6.10
C ALA A 224 17.78 26.18 -5.39
N HIS A 225 18.88 26.89 -5.11
CA HIS A 225 19.96 26.37 -4.28
C HIS A 225 19.57 26.52 -2.81
N VAL A 226 19.46 25.40 -2.11
CA VAL A 226 19.29 25.39 -0.66
C VAL A 226 20.63 25.03 -0.05
N SER A 227 21.25 25.99 0.64
CA SER A 227 22.45 25.75 1.43
C SER A 227 22.03 25.43 2.86
N VAL A 228 22.47 24.29 3.38
CA VAL A 228 22.31 23.95 4.81
C VAL A 228 23.69 24.09 5.46
N PHE A 229 23.76 24.95 6.45
CA PHE A 229 24.95 25.13 7.28
C PHE A 229 24.66 24.59 8.68
N ASP A 230 25.66 23.97 9.30
CA ASP A 230 25.64 23.72 10.73
C ASP A 230 26.04 24.99 11.51
N ASP A 231 25.85 24.96 12.84
CA ASP A 231 26.18 26.08 13.74
C ASP A 231 27.70 26.37 13.81
N ALA A 232 28.54 25.52 13.21
CA ALA A 232 29.99 25.69 13.10
C ALA A 232 30.44 26.24 11.73
N GLY A 233 29.50 26.57 10.83
CA GLY A 233 29.79 27.18 9.53
C GLY A 233 30.34 26.22 8.48
N HIS A 234 30.22 24.90 8.67
CA HIS A 234 30.65 23.90 7.70
C HIS A 234 29.48 23.55 6.78
N GLY A 235 29.57 23.97 5.51
CA GLY A 235 28.55 23.73 4.50
C GLY A 235 28.92 22.57 3.57
N GLY A 236 28.01 21.61 3.41
CA GLY A 236 28.06 20.59 2.35
C GLY A 236 27.06 20.93 1.25
N PHE A 237 27.50 20.86 -0.02
CA PHE A 237 26.61 21.06 -1.17
C PHE A 237 25.86 19.76 -1.48
N PHE A 238 24.53 19.83 -1.48
CA PHE A 238 23.68 18.74 -1.99
C PHE A 238 22.89 19.28 -3.18
N ASP A 239 23.12 18.69 -4.36
CA ASP A 239 22.35 19.02 -5.55
C ASP A 239 21.14 18.07 -5.61
N ASN A 240 20.00 18.55 -5.11
CA ASN A 240 18.74 17.81 -5.21
C ASN A 240 17.85 18.47 -6.25
N MET A 241 17.64 17.76 -7.37
CA MET A 241 16.78 18.19 -8.46
C MET A 241 15.31 17.98 -8.08
N ILE A 242 14.68 18.99 -7.48
CA ILE A 242 13.24 18.97 -7.22
C ILE A 242 12.53 19.57 -8.44
N ARG A 243 11.79 18.74 -9.18
CA ARG A 243 10.81 19.20 -10.17
C ARG A 243 9.57 19.72 -9.44
N VAL A 244 9.40 21.04 -9.39
CA VAL A 244 8.17 21.67 -8.90
C VAL A 244 7.30 22.05 -10.09
N ASP A 245 6.09 21.49 -10.15
CA ASP A 245 5.11 21.82 -11.18
C ASP A 245 4.51 23.21 -10.90
N ALA A 246 4.74 24.16 -11.82
CA ALA A 246 4.38 25.56 -11.65
C ALA A 246 2.85 25.83 -11.65
N GLN A 247 2.00 24.82 -11.90
CA GLN A 247 0.55 25.01 -11.90
C GLN A 247 -0.13 24.94 -10.52
N GLN A 248 0.51 24.40 -9.47
CA GLN A 248 -0.17 24.22 -8.18
C GLN A 248 -0.06 25.38 -7.18
N HIS A 249 0.80 26.38 -7.43
CA HIS A 249 1.09 27.42 -6.43
C HIS A 249 0.16 28.65 -6.44
N ARG A 250 -0.98 28.61 -7.15
CA ARG A 250 -1.90 29.75 -7.23
C ARG A 250 -3.15 29.68 -6.34
N ARG A 251 -3.29 28.69 -5.44
CA ARG A 251 -4.55 28.49 -4.69
C ARG A 251 -4.52 28.30 -3.17
N LEU A 252 -3.39 28.43 -2.48
CA LEU A 252 -3.40 28.33 -1.01
C LEU A 252 -2.65 29.50 -0.36
N GLY A 253 -3.30 30.66 -0.35
CA GLY A 253 -3.04 31.68 0.64
C GLY A 253 -3.78 31.32 1.93
N ARG A 254 -3.23 30.42 2.74
CA ARG A 254 -3.61 30.23 4.14
C ARG A 254 -2.41 29.74 4.94
N SER A 255 -1.93 30.58 5.84
CA SER A 255 -0.97 30.23 6.88
C SER A 255 -1.49 29.05 7.71
N VAL A 256 -0.69 28.00 7.81
CA VAL A 256 -0.90 26.93 8.80
C VAL A 256 -0.01 27.29 9.99
N GLU A 257 -0.64 27.77 11.04
CA GLU A 257 -0.01 28.06 12.32
C GLU A 257 -0.08 26.78 13.16
N THR A 258 1.01 26.00 13.17
CA THR A 258 1.09 24.79 13.98
C THR A 258 1.52 25.17 15.40
N GLN A 259 0.59 25.13 16.35
CA GLN A 259 0.90 25.19 17.78
C GLN A 259 1.63 23.90 18.19
N LEU A 260 2.92 24.03 18.52
CA LEU A 260 3.69 23.01 19.25
C LEU A 260 3.97 23.53 20.66
N GLY A 261 3.48 22.80 21.65
CA GLY A 261 3.79 22.97 23.07
C GLY A 261 5.22 22.52 23.41
N PRO A 262 5.68 22.78 24.64
CA PRO A 262 7.02 23.32 24.86
C PRO A 262 8.00 22.26 25.35
N THR A 263 9.05 22.02 24.57
CA THR A 263 10.44 21.81 25.02
C THR A 263 11.26 21.45 23.79
N GLU A 264 11.58 22.43 22.97
CA GLU A 264 12.78 22.47 22.12
C GLU A 264 12.81 23.82 21.39
N ALA A 265 14.00 24.44 21.34
CA ALA A 265 14.17 25.80 20.83
C ALA A 265 13.82 25.89 19.32
N PRO A 266 13.11 26.95 18.87
CA PRO A 266 12.71 27.06 17.47
C PRO A 266 13.92 27.34 16.57
N ARG A 267 14.18 26.43 15.62
CA ARG A 267 15.05 26.70 14.47
C ARG A 267 14.34 27.68 13.54
N ARG A 268 14.88 28.89 13.44
CA ARG A 268 14.34 29.97 12.62
C ARG A 268 14.75 29.76 11.16
N LEU A 269 13.84 29.30 10.32
CA LEU A 269 14.01 29.38 8.86
C LEU A 269 13.77 30.82 8.42
N VAL A 270 14.86 31.54 8.10
CA VAL A 270 14.79 32.88 7.52
C VAL A 270 14.77 32.73 6.00
N PHE A 271 13.60 32.90 5.38
CA PHE A 271 13.52 33.15 3.94
C PHE A 271 13.96 34.59 3.67
N ASN A 272 15.10 34.75 3.01
CA ASN A 272 15.64 36.07 2.68
C ASN A 272 15.03 36.54 1.37
N ASP A 273 13.85 37.17 1.42
CA ASP A 273 13.18 37.81 0.28
C ASP A 273 13.85 39.15 -0.09
N ARG A 274 15.13 39.10 -0.46
CA ARG A 274 15.80 40.21 -1.14
C ARG A 274 16.28 39.71 -2.49
N PHE A 275 15.41 39.85 -3.49
CA PHE A 275 15.70 40.21 -4.89
C PHE A 275 14.49 39.84 -5.75
N PHE A 276 13.45 40.67 -5.72
CA PHE A 276 12.44 40.69 -6.78
C PHE A 276 12.01 42.14 -7.03
N ALA A 277 12.70 42.80 -7.95
CA ALA A 277 12.07 43.85 -8.74
C ALA A 277 11.28 43.15 -9.86
N PRO A 278 9.98 43.41 -10.04
CA PRO A 278 9.21 42.81 -11.12
C PRO A 278 9.70 43.37 -12.46
N SER A 279 10.10 42.49 -13.38
CA SER A 279 10.36 42.86 -14.76
C SER A 279 9.06 43.29 -15.42
N ALA A 280 9.09 44.48 -16.03
CA ALA A 280 7.95 45.08 -16.71
C ALA A 280 7.39 44.12 -17.79
N THR A 281 6.08 43.96 -17.78
CA THR A 281 5.35 43.16 -18.75
C THR A 281 5.52 43.70 -20.17
N LYS A 282 5.53 42.81 -21.17
CA LYS A 282 5.61 43.12 -22.62
C LYS A 282 4.52 44.11 -23.12
N ARG A 283 3.51 44.37 -22.30
CA ARG A 283 2.44 45.35 -22.51
C ARG A 283 2.87 46.80 -22.17
N ASP A 284 3.80 46.98 -21.23
CA ASP A 284 4.34 48.30 -20.85
C ASP A 284 5.37 48.82 -21.85
N ARG A 285 6.05 47.93 -22.60
CA ARG A 285 6.95 48.31 -23.69
C ARG A 285 6.25 48.81 -24.95
N MET A 286 4.96 48.51 -25.14
CA MET A 286 4.20 49.00 -26.31
C MET A 286 3.48 50.34 -26.06
N LEU A 287 3.39 50.82 -24.81
CA LEU A 287 2.80 52.13 -24.49
C LEU A 287 3.83 53.24 -24.31
N ALA A 288 5.13 52.93 -24.28
CA ALA A 288 6.22 53.91 -24.15
C ALA A 288 6.79 54.43 -25.49
N LEU A 289 6.24 54.00 -26.64
CA LEU A 289 6.67 54.46 -27.98
C LEU A 289 5.64 55.36 -28.69
N ALA A 290 4.58 55.79 -27.99
CA ALA A 290 3.49 56.57 -28.59
C ALA A 290 3.36 58.02 -28.06
N ASN A 291 4.29 58.51 -27.23
CA ASN A 291 4.25 59.90 -26.76
C ASN A 291 5.67 60.46 -26.56
N HIS A 292 6.25 61.00 -27.62
CA HIS A 292 7.01 62.27 -27.58
C HIS A 292 7.15 62.80 -29.02
N PRO A 293 6.99 64.12 -29.24
CA PRO A 293 7.03 64.79 -30.55
C PRO A 293 8.41 64.75 -31.22
#